data_AF-A0A4R5CAX7-F1
#
_entry.id   AF-A0A4R5CAX7-F1
#
_cell.length_a   1.000
_cell.length_b   1.000
_cell.length_c   1.000
_cell.angle_alpha   90.00
_cell.angle_beta   90.00
_cell.angle_gamma   90.00
#
_symmetry.space_group_name_H-M   'P 1'
#
loop_
_entity.id
_entity.type
_entity.pdbx_description
1 polymer ?
#
loop_
_entity_poly.entity_id
_entity_poly.type
_entity_poly.pdbx_seq_one_letter_code
_entity_poly.pdbx_strand_id
1 'polypeptide(L)'
;MTQSARPNIVLIHWHDTGRYLGAYGRTHARTPHLDALARDAVVFDNAFSTAPLCSPARGSLFTGRYPHSNGLMGLAHLGWEYHANEQTLPMLLAPHGYESVLVGLQHESADASTLGYDEVIDVNADRQAAPVVAELAVDKLGTLAQSDTPFLMVVGMFEPHRPFPAHRFPTSDTAPVDVPPYLPASEGVLEDLRAFNAAVTYADEATGRILTRLRELGLYDNTIVVFTTDHGIPFPRAKSTLFDSGIEVALLVRLPGSTPPRPRCPDLVSHVDLVPTLLDVVGAPVPVRVQGVSFAAQLGHGETGQRREEIYAEKNWHGLRQYDPIRCVRTNRYKYIVSYEERPMVPLPVDIAISPSAIGVDDAAPRSPVELYDLEADPHETRNLAGQEALVETEKDLAERLASWQHGTQDPLLHGLIPAARRAASNRGAHPNRTEVIEPQFVQRS
;
A
#
# COMPACT_ATOMS: atom_id res chain seq x y z
N MET A 1 31.61 -19.24 18.26
CA MET A 1 30.80 -18.68 17.16
C MET A 1 30.07 -17.50 17.76
N THR A 2 30.47 -16.27 17.41
CA THR A 2 29.76 -15.06 17.85
C THR A 2 28.36 -15.14 17.29
N GLN A 3 27.35 -15.09 18.15
CA GLN A 3 25.96 -14.93 17.75
C GLN A 3 25.91 -13.68 16.89
N SER A 4 25.69 -13.83 15.57
CA SER A 4 25.52 -12.69 14.67
C SER A 4 24.47 -11.78 15.29
N ALA A 5 24.80 -10.49 15.50
CA ALA A 5 23.83 -9.52 15.99
C ALA A 5 22.60 -9.56 15.07
N ARG A 6 21.40 -9.52 15.65
CA ARG A 6 20.16 -9.46 14.88
C ARG A 6 20.14 -8.16 14.08
N PRO A 7 19.68 -8.16 12.82
CA PRO A 7 19.66 -6.96 12.03
C PRO A 7 18.53 -6.02 12.45
N ASN A 8 18.74 -4.72 12.28
CA ASN A 8 17.68 -3.73 12.40
C ASN A 8 16.74 -3.85 11.20
N ILE A 9 15.53 -3.30 11.31
CA ILE A 9 14.55 -3.21 10.23
C ILE A 9 14.15 -1.75 10.08
N VAL A 10 14.30 -1.20 8.87
CA VAL A 10 13.73 0.08 8.49
C VAL A 10 12.76 -0.15 7.33
N LEU A 11 11.48 0.08 7.60
CA LEU A 11 10.40 -0.06 6.62
C LEU A 11 9.86 1.32 6.28
N ILE A 12 10.06 1.75 5.04
CA ILE A 12 9.57 3.03 4.52
C ILE A 12 8.40 2.72 3.59
N HIS A 13 7.25 3.36 3.81
CA HIS A 13 6.12 3.22 2.89
C HIS A 13 5.49 4.55 2.53
N TRP A 14 5.08 4.66 1.27
CA TRP A 14 4.38 5.81 0.72
C TRP A 14 2.92 5.51 0.44
N HIS A 15 2.14 6.57 0.26
CA HIS A 15 0.71 6.52 -0.01
C HIS A 15 0.46 6.70 -1.51
N ASP A 16 -0.50 6.00 -2.11
CA ASP A 16 -1.03 6.32 -3.44
C ASP A 16 0.04 6.36 -4.58
N THR A 17 1.05 5.48 -4.59
CA THR A 17 2.16 5.59 -5.57
C THR A 17 2.19 4.46 -6.60
N GLY A 18 1.70 3.27 -6.24
CA GLY A 18 1.91 2.05 -7.01
C GLY A 18 3.38 1.87 -7.42
N ARG A 19 3.61 1.63 -8.72
CA ARG A 19 4.96 1.47 -9.30
C ARG A 19 5.45 2.73 -10.03
N TYR A 20 4.96 3.93 -9.70
CA TYR A 20 5.32 5.17 -10.41
C TYR A 20 6.68 5.75 -10.00
N LEU A 21 7.74 4.97 -10.20
CA LEU A 21 9.11 5.25 -9.77
C LEU A 21 10.13 4.92 -10.88
N GLY A 22 11.29 5.59 -10.87
CA GLY A 22 12.39 5.36 -11.82
C GLY A 22 12.86 3.89 -11.82
N ALA A 23 12.96 3.26 -10.65
CA ALA A 23 13.27 1.85 -10.46
C ALA A 23 12.31 0.86 -11.17
N TYR A 24 11.13 1.34 -11.57
CA TYR A 24 10.10 0.61 -12.33
C TYR A 24 9.92 1.15 -13.76
N GLY A 25 10.91 1.90 -14.27
CA GLY A 25 10.94 2.38 -15.65
C GLY A 25 10.16 3.68 -15.90
N ARG A 26 9.72 4.38 -14.85
CA ARG A 26 8.93 5.61 -14.97
C ARG A 26 9.87 6.80 -15.01
N THR A 27 10.30 7.14 -16.22
CA THR A 27 11.44 8.06 -16.43
C THR A 27 11.13 9.53 -16.11
N HIS A 28 9.85 9.89 -16.01
CA HIS A 28 9.40 11.25 -15.68
C HIS A 28 9.11 11.47 -14.19
N ALA A 29 9.01 10.41 -13.39
CA ALA A 29 9.03 10.47 -11.93
C ALA A 29 10.48 10.40 -11.45
N ARG A 30 11.05 11.52 -10.97
CA ARG A 30 12.46 11.57 -10.58
C ARG A 30 12.65 10.99 -9.17
N THR A 31 13.19 9.79 -9.08
CA THR A 31 13.39 9.08 -7.80
C THR A 31 14.84 8.60 -7.60
N PRO A 32 15.86 9.47 -7.71
CA PRO A 32 17.26 9.05 -7.68
C PRO A 32 17.68 8.30 -6.40
N HIS A 33 17.03 8.56 -5.26
CA HIS A 33 17.37 7.89 -4.00
C HIS A 33 16.82 6.47 -3.95
N LEU A 34 15.58 6.24 -4.38
CA LEU A 34 15.03 4.90 -4.55
C LEU A 34 15.70 4.14 -5.70
N ASP A 35 16.08 4.81 -6.79
CA ASP A 35 16.84 4.20 -7.88
C ASP A 35 18.22 3.74 -7.37
N ALA A 36 18.83 4.50 -6.47
CA ALA A 36 20.06 4.09 -5.81
C ALA A 36 19.83 2.89 -4.88
N LEU A 37 18.76 2.88 -4.07
CA LEU A 37 18.38 1.73 -3.23
C LEU A 37 18.12 0.48 -4.08
N ALA A 38 17.47 0.62 -5.23
CA ALA A 38 17.13 -0.49 -6.13
C ALA A 38 18.36 -1.24 -6.66
N ARG A 39 19.54 -0.59 -6.72
CA ARG A 39 20.80 -1.26 -7.10
C ARG A 39 21.30 -2.21 -6.00
N ASP A 40 20.98 -1.89 -4.75
CA ASP A 40 21.42 -2.60 -3.55
C ASP A 40 20.35 -3.57 -3.02
N ALA A 41 19.13 -3.52 -3.57
CA ALA A 41 17.95 -4.26 -3.13
C ALA A 41 17.46 -5.25 -4.18
N VAL A 42 16.80 -6.33 -3.76
CA VAL A 42 15.96 -7.10 -4.69
C VAL A 42 14.73 -6.25 -5.02
N VAL A 43 14.50 -6.01 -6.31
CA VAL A 43 13.32 -5.29 -6.81
C VAL A 43 12.29 -6.30 -7.28
N PHE A 44 11.09 -6.29 -6.70
CA PHE A 44 10.03 -7.19 -7.11
C PHE A 44 9.20 -6.57 -8.23
N ASP A 45 9.18 -7.24 -9.39
CA ASP A 45 8.40 -6.78 -10.55
C ASP A 45 6.91 -7.03 -10.33
N ASN A 46 6.55 -8.07 -9.59
CA ASN A 46 5.17 -8.52 -9.41
C ASN A 46 4.73 -8.50 -7.94
N ALA A 47 4.80 -7.34 -7.28
CA ALA A 47 4.28 -7.11 -5.94
C ALA A 47 2.91 -6.42 -5.95
N PHE A 48 1.97 -6.91 -5.13
CA PHE A 48 0.57 -6.49 -5.11
C PHE A 48 0.05 -6.24 -3.70
N SER A 49 -0.72 -5.18 -3.50
CA SER A 49 -1.52 -5.01 -2.30
C SER A 49 -2.70 -5.98 -2.29
N THR A 50 -3.23 -6.24 -1.11
CA THR A 50 -4.47 -7.03 -0.94
C THR A 50 -5.73 -6.20 -1.04
N ALA A 51 -5.62 -4.88 -1.14
CA ALA A 51 -6.76 -3.98 -1.25
C ALA A 51 -6.36 -2.65 -1.90
N PRO A 52 -7.24 -2.03 -2.70
CA PRO A 52 -6.91 -0.82 -3.44
C PRO A 52 -7.15 0.45 -2.61
N LEU A 53 -7.03 0.33 -1.29
CA LEU A 53 -7.38 1.33 -0.27
C LEU A 53 -6.35 1.33 0.85
N CYS A 54 -6.03 2.52 1.36
CA CYS A 54 -4.94 2.73 2.31
C CYS A 54 -5.05 1.90 3.59
N SER A 55 -6.09 2.08 4.41
CA SER A 55 -6.22 1.33 5.67
C SER A 55 -6.25 -0.20 5.43
N PRO A 56 -7.11 -0.76 4.57
CA PRO A 56 -7.12 -2.21 4.32
C PRO A 56 -5.80 -2.78 3.79
N ALA A 57 -5.11 -2.06 2.90
CA ALA A 57 -3.82 -2.49 2.34
C ALA A 57 -2.74 -2.53 3.43
N ARG A 58 -2.61 -1.45 4.20
CA ARG A 58 -1.68 -1.33 5.33
C ARG A 58 -2.00 -2.35 6.42
N GLY A 59 -3.29 -2.58 6.65
CA GLY A 59 -3.80 -3.64 7.50
C GLY A 59 -3.15 -4.98 7.22
N SER A 60 -3.09 -5.33 5.93
CA SER A 60 -2.49 -6.59 5.49
C SER A 60 -0.97 -6.57 5.51
N LEU A 61 -0.38 -5.44 5.13
CA LEU A 61 1.07 -5.21 5.14
C LEU A 61 1.68 -5.46 6.51
N PHE A 62 0.99 -5.05 7.59
CA PHE A 62 1.51 -5.14 8.95
C PHE A 62 1.00 -6.34 9.75
N THR A 63 -0.01 -7.08 9.30
CA THR A 63 -0.52 -8.27 10.01
C THR A 63 -0.23 -9.58 9.28
N GLY A 64 0.08 -9.52 7.98
CA GLY A 64 0.18 -10.70 7.14
C GLY A 64 -1.16 -11.40 6.92
N ARG A 65 -2.28 -10.70 7.14
CA ARG A 65 -3.65 -11.23 7.03
C ARG A 65 -4.52 -10.34 6.15
N TYR A 66 -5.42 -10.94 5.39
CA TYR A 66 -6.32 -10.22 4.47
C TYR A 66 -7.26 -9.27 5.23
N PRO A 67 -7.75 -8.17 4.60
CA PRO A 67 -8.63 -7.20 5.25
C PRO A 67 -9.84 -7.80 5.99
N HIS A 68 -10.54 -8.77 5.39
CA HIS A 68 -11.67 -9.44 6.06
C HIS A 68 -11.25 -10.34 7.22
N SER A 69 -10.00 -10.79 7.23
CA SER A 69 -9.43 -11.64 8.27
C SER A 69 -8.86 -10.83 9.43
N ASN A 70 -8.29 -9.64 9.16
CA ASN A 70 -7.72 -8.75 10.17
C ASN A 70 -8.76 -7.76 10.74
N GLY A 71 -9.90 -7.57 10.08
CA GLY A 71 -11.02 -6.74 10.50
C GLY A 71 -11.09 -5.37 9.84
N LEU A 72 -10.01 -4.92 9.20
CA LEU A 72 -9.87 -3.61 8.59
C LEU A 72 -10.45 -3.58 7.17
N MET A 73 -11.77 -3.78 7.05
CA MET A 73 -12.49 -3.88 5.77
C MET A 73 -12.86 -2.53 5.14
N GLY A 74 -12.41 -1.42 5.72
CA GLY A 74 -12.57 -0.07 5.20
C GLY A 74 -11.65 0.92 5.91
N LEU A 75 -11.90 2.23 5.76
CA LEU A 75 -11.00 3.26 6.25
C LEU A 75 -11.04 3.45 7.77
N ALA A 76 -9.88 3.51 8.41
CA ALA A 76 -9.75 3.59 9.86
C ALA A 76 -10.42 4.84 10.45
N HIS A 77 -10.23 5.99 9.82
CA HIS A 77 -10.85 7.25 10.21
C HIS A 77 -12.39 7.27 10.08
N LEU A 78 -12.98 6.24 9.45
CA LEU A 78 -14.43 6.03 9.37
C LEU A 78 -14.95 5.02 10.42
N GLY A 79 -14.08 4.57 11.33
CA GLY A 79 -14.41 3.69 12.46
C GLY A 79 -14.11 2.21 12.21
N TRP A 80 -13.44 1.87 11.11
CA TRP A 80 -12.90 0.53 10.91
C TRP A 80 -11.65 0.35 11.78
N GLU A 81 -11.49 -0.83 12.35
CA GLU A 81 -10.39 -1.17 13.25
C GLU A 81 -10.03 -2.64 13.04
N TYR A 82 -8.83 -3.02 13.45
CA TYR A 82 -8.48 -4.43 13.57
C TYR A 82 -9.42 -5.17 14.53
N HIS A 83 -9.52 -6.48 14.36
CA HIS A 83 -10.07 -7.35 15.39
C HIS A 83 -9.25 -7.25 16.68
N ALA A 84 -9.91 -7.34 17.83
CA ALA A 84 -9.28 -7.09 19.14
C ALA A 84 -8.10 -8.02 19.48
N ASN A 85 -7.97 -9.16 18.82
CA ASN A 85 -6.89 -10.13 19.03
C ASN A 85 -5.91 -10.20 17.85
N GLU A 86 -5.89 -9.17 17.00
CA GLU A 86 -4.99 -9.12 15.86
C GLU A 86 -3.56 -8.76 16.30
N GLN A 87 -2.57 -9.30 15.61
CA GLN A 87 -1.16 -9.04 15.92
C GLN A 87 -0.49 -8.35 14.75
N THR A 88 0.05 -7.17 15.01
CA THR A 88 0.82 -6.39 14.04
C THR A 88 2.30 -6.78 14.11
N LEU A 89 3.06 -6.42 13.07
CA LEU A 89 4.50 -6.64 12.98
C LEU A 89 5.30 -6.21 14.23
N PRO A 90 5.13 -5.00 14.79
CA PRO A 90 5.85 -4.62 16.02
C PRO A 90 5.48 -5.54 17.20
N MET A 91 4.22 -5.92 17.37
CA MET A 91 3.81 -6.87 18.42
C MET A 91 4.43 -8.25 18.23
N LEU A 92 4.62 -8.69 16.99
CA LEU A 92 5.24 -9.97 16.66
C LEU A 92 6.75 -9.96 16.88
N LEU A 93 7.41 -8.81 16.69
CA LEU A 93 8.86 -8.66 16.88
C LEU A 93 9.26 -8.34 18.34
N ALA A 94 8.38 -7.73 19.13
CA ALA A 94 8.67 -7.35 20.52
C ALA A 94 9.14 -8.54 21.41
N PRO A 95 8.53 -9.75 21.37
CA PRO A 95 9.05 -10.91 22.10
C PRO A 95 10.45 -11.36 21.67
N HIS A 96 10.92 -10.88 20.52
CA HIS A 96 12.26 -11.13 19.97
C HIS A 96 13.22 -9.95 20.20
N GLY A 97 12.90 -9.06 21.14
CA GLY A 97 13.80 -8.02 21.65
C GLY A 97 13.99 -6.82 20.72
N TYR A 98 13.07 -6.61 19.78
CA TYR A 98 13.05 -5.41 18.95
C TYR A 98 12.42 -4.25 19.70
N GLU A 99 13.10 -3.09 19.75
CA GLU A 99 12.47 -1.80 20.03
C GLU A 99 11.75 -1.33 18.77
N SER A 100 10.50 -0.88 18.88
CA SER A 100 9.66 -0.54 17.73
C SER A 100 9.21 0.92 17.75
N VAL A 101 9.39 1.58 16.61
CA VAL A 101 9.11 3.01 16.46
C VAL A 101 8.33 3.26 15.18
N LEU A 102 7.25 4.02 15.30
CA LEU A 102 6.53 4.58 14.16
C LEU A 102 6.86 6.07 14.02
N VAL A 103 7.24 6.50 12.82
CA VAL A 103 7.44 7.92 12.48
C VAL A 103 6.53 8.29 11.30
N GLY A 104 5.63 9.24 11.51
CA GLY A 104 4.68 9.69 10.48
C GLY A 104 3.39 8.87 10.41
N LEU A 105 2.92 8.59 9.19
CA LEU A 105 1.57 8.10 8.93
C LEU A 105 1.44 6.56 9.07
N GLN A 106 0.52 6.10 9.90
CA GLN A 106 0.03 4.71 9.89
C GLN A 106 -1.25 4.57 9.04
N HIS A 107 -2.40 5.06 9.50
CA HIS A 107 -3.73 4.90 8.88
C HIS A 107 -4.41 3.52 8.99
N GLU A 108 -3.97 2.64 9.88
CA GLU A 108 -4.63 1.39 10.27
C GLU A 108 -5.60 1.52 11.47
N SER A 109 -5.39 2.49 12.36
CA SER A 109 -6.18 2.69 13.58
C SER A 109 -6.48 4.18 13.84
N ALA A 110 -7.58 4.50 14.51
CA ALA A 110 -7.83 5.85 15.02
C ALA A 110 -6.96 6.18 16.26
N ASP A 111 -6.42 5.16 16.93
CA ASP A 111 -5.52 5.25 18.08
C ASP A 111 -4.25 4.47 17.79
N ALA A 112 -3.17 5.16 17.42
CA ALA A 112 -1.91 4.51 17.06
C ALA A 112 -1.28 3.70 18.21
N SER A 113 -1.67 3.92 19.47
CA SER A 113 -1.17 3.15 20.61
C SER A 113 -1.64 1.68 20.60
N THR A 114 -2.71 1.38 19.86
CA THR A 114 -3.21 0.00 19.70
C THR A 114 -2.38 -0.82 18.73
N LEU A 115 -1.45 -0.20 18.00
CA LEU A 115 -0.64 -0.86 16.96
C LEU A 115 0.60 -1.56 17.52
N GLY A 116 0.90 -1.40 18.81
CA GLY A 116 1.95 -2.13 19.51
C GLY A 116 3.38 -1.61 19.28
N TYR A 117 3.53 -0.38 18.80
CA TYR A 117 4.83 0.31 18.79
C TYR A 117 5.22 0.75 20.20
N ASP A 118 6.50 0.69 20.55
CA ASP A 118 7.03 1.22 21.81
C ASP A 118 7.02 2.76 21.81
N GLU A 119 7.23 3.37 20.65
CA GLU A 119 7.15 4.82 20.45
C GLU A 119 6.41 5.18 19.16
N VAL A 120 5.54 6.18 19.24
CA VAL A 120 4.84 6.77 18.09
C VAL A 120 5.17 8.25 18.00
N ILE A 121 5.90 8.63 16.96
CA ILE A 121 6.21 10.01 16.59
C ILE A 121 5.20 10.42 15.51
N ASP A 122 4.00 10.77 15.96
CA ASP A 122 2.90 11.16 15.07
C ASP A 122 3.16 12.56 14.49
N VAL A 123 3.34 12.61 13.18
CA VAL A 123 3.31 13.83 12.40
C VAL A 123 1.92 13.93 11.81
N ASN A 124 1.04 14.66 12.52
CA ASN A 124 -0.38 14.87 12.22
C ASN A 124 -0.74 14.48 10.77
N ALA A 125 -1.35 13.30 10.64
CA ALA A 125 -1.57 12.55 9.40
C ALA A 125 -2.15 13.34 8.20
N ASP A 126 -2.82 14.46 8.46
CA ASP A 126 -3.43 15.31 7.43
C ASP A 126 -2.48 16.37 6.84
N ARG A 127 -1.20 16.37 7.25
CA ARG A 127 -0.20 17.28 6.72
C ARG A 127 0.72 16.47 5.82
N GLN A 128 0.65 16.73 4.52
CA GLN A 128 1.80 16.53 3.65
C GLN A 128 3.01 17.07 4.43
N ALA A 129 3.99 16.24 4.75
CA ALA A 129 5.07 16.61 5.65
C ALA A 129 6.33 15.75 5.47
N ALA A 130 6.56 15.16 4.28
CA ALA A 130 7.69 14.23 4.08
C ALA A 130 9.05 14.72 4.62
N PRO A 131 9.48 16.00 4.46
CA PRO A 131 10.72 16.48 5.05
C PRO A 131 10.71 16.47 6.58
N VAL A 132 9.60 16.83 7.21
CA VAL A 132 9.49 16.79 8.69
C VAL A 132 9.54 15.36 9.20
N VAL A 133 8.84 14.44 8.52
CA VAL A 133 8.92 13.01 8.82
C VAL A 133 10.36 12.51 8.68
N ALA A 134 11.07 12.93 7.63
CA ALA A 134 12.47 12.57 7.43
C ALA A 134 13.38 13.14 8.53
N GLU A 135 13.24 14.42 8.92
CA GLU A 135 14.04 14.99 10.02
C GLU A 135 13.82 14.23 11.33
N LEU A 136 12.56 13.92 11.68
CA LEU A 136 12.24 13.17 12.90
C LEU A 136 12.78 11.73 12.86
N ALA A 137 12.72 11.07 11.70
CA ALA A 137 13.31 9.75 11.51
C ALA A 137 14.85 9.81 11.60
N VAL A 138 15.48 10.85 11.04
CA VAL A 138 16.93 11.09 11.10
C VAL A 138 17.41 11.29 12.54
N ASP A 139 16.67 12.08 13.31
CA ASP A 139 16.95 12.33 14.73
C ASP A 139 16.79 11.04 15.55
N LYS A 140 15.67 10.33 15.37
CA LYS A 140 15.42 9.07 16.08
C LYS A 140 16.41 7.97 15.73
N LEU A 141 16.86 7.87 14.48
CA LEU A 141 17.98 7.01 14.11
C LEU A 141 19.25 7.34 14.90
N GLY A 142 19.53 8.63 15.14
CA GLY A 142 20.65 9.07 15.96
C GLY A 142 20.53 8.63 17.44
N THR A 143 19.32 8.53 17.98
CA THR A 143 19.07 7.96 19.30
C THR A 143 19.22 6.44 19.30
N LEU A 144 18.60 5.75 18.33
CA LEU A 144 18.64 4.29 18.21
C LEU A 144 20.07 3.77 18.02
N ALA A 145 20.93 4.51 17.31
CA ALA A 145 22.34 4.18 17.11
C ALA A 145 23.19 4.14 18.40
N GLN A 146 22.67 4.63 19.53
CA GLN A 146 23.37 4.63 20.82
C GLN A 146 23.19 3.33 21.61
N SER A 147 22.42 2.38 21.08
CA SER A 147 22.09 1.10 21.69
C SER A 147 22.40 -0.05 20.72
N ASP A 148 22.82 -1.20 21.27
CA ASP A 148 22.96 -2.44 20.51
C ASP A 148 21.63 -3.22 20.40
N THR A 149 20.54 -2.67 20.94
CA THR A 149 19.21 -3.28 20.86
C THR A 149 18.72 -3.22 19.41
N PRO A 150 18.32 -4.34 18.79
CA PRO A 150 17.79 -4.31 17.44
C PRO A 150 16.48 -3.52 17.41
N PHE A 151 16.22 -2.79 16.33
CA PHE A 151 15.01 -1.98 16.23
C PHE A 151 14.22 -2.24 14.95
N LEU A 152 12.90 -2.01 15.03
CA LEU A 152 12.00 -1.80 13.90
C LEU A 152 11.66 -0.31 13.86
N MET A 153 12.03 0.38 12.79
CA MET A 153 11.53 1.72 12.51
C MET A 153 10.64 1.70 11.28
N VAL A 154 9.37 2.02 11.45
CA VAL A 154 8.40 2.21 10.37
C VAL A 154 8.29 3.70 10.09
N VAL A 155 8.54 4.09 8.84
CA VAL A 155 8.42 5.47 8.37
C VAL A 155 7.31 5.56 7.34
N GLY A 156 6.21 6.18 7.73
CA GLY A 156 5.05 6.36 6.87
C GLY A 156 4.97 7.77 6.31
N MET A 157 4.99 7.89 4.98
CA MET A 157 4.79 9.17 4.29
C MET A 157 3.35 9.33 3.82
N PHE A 158 2.82 10.54 3.94
CA PHE A 158 1.52 10.90 3.37
C PHE A 158 1.65 11.10 1.85
N GLU A 159 2.75 11.69 1.40
CA GLU A 159 3.01 11.87 -0.02
C GLU A 159 3.17 10.53 -0.75
N PRO A 160 2.83 10.46 -2.05
CA PRO A 160 2.13 11.45 -2.89
C PRO A 160 0.58 11.39 -2.82
N HIS A 161 -0.06 11.17 -1.67
CA HIS A 161 -1.52 11.30 -1.59
C HIS A 161 -1.97 12.75 -1.91
N ARG A 162 -3.14 12.87 -2.55
CA ARG A 162 -3.79 14.15 -2.91
C ARG A 162 -4.14 14.99 -1.67
N PRO A 163 -4.29 16.33 -1.82
CA PRO A 163 -4.24 17.16 -3.03
C PRO A 163 -2.81 17.48 -3.50
N PHE A 164 -2.62 18.06 -4.70
CA PHE A 164 -1.29 18.47 -5.20
C PHE A 164 -1.12 20.00 -5.30
N PRO A 165 -1.01 20.74 -4.19
CA PRO A 165 -0.90 22.18 -4.25
C PRO A 165 0.42 22.63 -4.91
N ALA A 166 0.32 23.49 -5.93
CA ALA A 166 1.45 23.96 -6.72
C ALA A 166 2.58 24.65 -5.91
N HIS A 167 2.24 25.32 -4.80
CA HIS A 167 3.25 25.94 -3.93
C HIS A 167 4.16 24.91 -3.24
N ARG A 168 3.71 23.66 -3.15
CA ARG A 168 4.43 22.56 -2.51
C ARG A 168 5.07 21.62 -3.54
N PHE A 169 4.36 21.37 -4.63
CA PHE A 169 4.81 20.53 -5.73
C PHE A 169 4.89 21.37 -7.01
N PRO A 170 5.88 22.28 -7.11
CA PRO A 170 6.03 23.12 -8.28
C PRO A 170 6.37 22.26 -9.50
N THR A 171 5.69 22.52 -10.62
CA THR A 171 5.93 21.83 -11.90
C THR A 171 6.03 22.83 -13.05
N SER A 172 6.52 22.36 -14.19
CA SER A 172 6.48 23.11 -15.44
C SER A 172 5.36 22.56 -16.32
N ASP A 173 4.58 23.42 -16.96
CA ASP A 173 3.53 23.01 -17.92
C ASP A 173 4.10 22.22 -19.12
N THR A 174 5.40 22.39 -19.39
CA THR A 174 6.12 21.67 -20.45
C THR A 174 6.81 20.40 -19.97
N ALA A 175 6.71 20.06 -18.67
CA ALA A 175 7.30 18.84 -18.15
C ALA A 175 6.66 17.62 -18.83
N PRO A 176 7.48 16.70 -19.37
CA PRO A 176 6.97 15.49 -19.97
C PRO A 176 6.37 14.57 -18.89
N VAL A 177 5.32 13.86 -19.26
CA VAL A 177 4.64 12.87 -18.40
C VAL A 177 4.24 11.66 -19.22
N ASP A 178 4.32 10.50 -18.57
CA ASP A 178 3.80 9.26 -19.13
C ASP A 178 2.32 9.18 -18.81
N VAL A 179 1.46 9.26 -19.83
CA VAL A 179 0.01 9.09 -19.66
C VAL A 179 -0.32 7.59 -19.74
N PRO A 180 -0.88 7.00 -18.67
CA PRO A 180 -1.32 5.60 -18.71
C PRO A 180 -2.35 5.39 -19.83
N PRO A 181 -2.30 4.30 -20.62
CA PRO A 181 -3.18 4.12 -21.77
C PRO A 181 -4.68 4.09 -21.45
N TYR A 182 -5.05 3.84 -20.20
CA TYR A 182 -6.43 3.87 -19.72
C TYR A 182 -6.92 5.27 -19.31
N LEU A 183 -6.07 6.31 -19.37
CA LEU A 183 -6.45 7.70 -19.12
C LEU A 183 -6.42 8.51 -20.43
N PRO A 184 -7.35 9.45 -20.63
CA PRO A 184 -7.29 10.38 -21.75
C PRO A 184 -6.14 11.37 -21.55
N ALA A 185 -5.41 11.72 -22.61
CA ALA A 185 -4.38 12.75 -22.58
C ALA A 185 -4.98 14.18 -22.61
N SER A 186 -5.96 14.45 -21.74
CA SER A 186 -6.57 15.77 -21.57
C SER A 186 -5.64 16.70 -20.78
N GLU A 187 -5.85 18.01 -20.89
CA GLU A 187 -5.07 19.01 -20.14
C GLU A 187 -5.11 18.76 -18.62
N GLY A 188 -6.29 18.45 -18.08
CA GLY A 188 -6.47 18.12 -16.67
C GLY A 188 -5.69 16.87 -16.24
N VAL A 189 -5.67 15.81 -17.05
CA VAL A 189 -4.87 14.60 -16.74
C VAL A 189 -3.37 14.90 -16.78
N LEU A 190 -2.91 15.69 -17.76
CA LEU A 190 -1.50 16.05 -17.90
C LEU A 190 -1.02 16.92 -16.73
N GLU A 191 -1.78 17.95 -16.35
CA GLU A 191 -1.50 18.80 -15.18
C GLU A 191 -1.38 17.95 -13.91
N ASP A 192 -2.34 17.06 -13.72
CA ASP A 192 -2.46 16.25 -12.51
C ASP A 192 -1.33 15.20 -12.39
N LEU A 193 -0.94 14.57 -13.50
CA LEU A 193 0.22 13.66 -13.56
C LEU A 193 1.54 14.40 -13.29
N ARG A 194 1.71 15.63 -13.77
CA ARG A 194 2.90 16.44 -13.47
C ARG A 194 3.00 16.72 -11.99
N ALA A 195 1.89 17.17 -11.38
CA ALA A 195 1.82 17.50 -9.97
C ALA A 195 2.07 16.26 -9.09
N PHE A 196 1.51 15.11 -9.49
CA PHE A 196 1.80 13.82 -8.89
C PHE A 196 3.30 13.44 -8.97
N ASN A 197 3.93 13.56 -10.14
CA ASN A 197 5.37 13.27 -10.30
C ASN A 197 6.26 14.18 -9.43
N ALA A 198 5.87 15.44 -9.23
CA ALA A 198 6.57 16.33 -8.30
C ALA A 198 6.38 15.92 -6.83
N ALA A 199 5.19 15.44 -6.45
CA ALA A 199 4.96 14.89 -5.12
C ALA A 199 5.76 13.60 -4.87
N VAL A 200 5.90 12.75 -5.89
CA VAL A 200 6.78 11.56 -5.86
C VAL A 200 8.24 11.96 -5.66
N THR A 201 8.72 12.95 -6.43
CA THR A 201 10.10 13.48 -6.30
C THR A 201 10.34 14.03 -4.89
N TYR A 202 9.37 14.75 -4.34
CA TYR A 202 9.43 15.31 -3.00
C TYR A 202 9.53 14.25 -1.90
N ALA A 203 8.80 13.13 -2.03
CA ALA A 203 8.91 11.99 -1.11
C ALA A 203 10.25 11.24 -1.26
N ASP A 204 10.80 11.16 -2.47
CA ASP A 204 12.11 10.55 -2.74
C ASP A 204 13.23 11.31 -2.04
N GLU A 205 13.23 12.65 -2.08
CA GLU A 205 14.22 13.48 -1.39
C GLU A 205 14.20 13.24 0.13
N ALA A 206 13.00 13.16 0.72
CA ALA A 206 12.83 12.84 2.14
C ALA A 206 13.36 11.44 2.48
N THR A 207 13.05 10.45 1.65
CA THR A 207 13.55 9.08 1.79
C THR A 207 15.08 9.03 1.67
N GLY A 208 15.65 9.82 0.76
CA GLY A 208 17.10 9.97 0.58
C GLY A 208 17.82 10.42 1.86
N ARG A 209 17.23 11.35 2.63
CA ARG A 209 17.81 11.81 3.91
C ARG A 209 17.90 10.68 4.93
N ILE A 210 16.84 9.87 5.07
CA ILE A 210 16.79 8.73 5.99
C ILE A 210 17.83 7.67 5.60
N LEU A 211 17.88 7.30 4.32
CA LEU A 211 18.85 6.33 3.81
C LEU A 211 20.30 6.82 3.93
N THR A 212 20.54 8.12 3.74
CA THR A 212 21.86 8.74 3.96
C THR A 212 22.24 8.65 5.43
N ARG A 213 21.33 8.99 6.34
CA ARG A 213 21.58 8.94 7.77
C ARG A 213 21.90 7.54 8.28
N LEU A 214 21.20 6.52 7.79
CA LEU A 214 21.54 5.11 8.09
C LEU A 214 22.99 4.77 7.72
N ARG A 215 23.50 5.28 6.60
CA ARG A 215 24.89 5.07 6.18
C ARG A 215 25.87 5.86 7.04
N GLU A 216 25.59 7.12 7.34
CA GLU A 216 26.43 7.97 8.19
C GLU A 216 26.61 7.39 9.60
N LEU A 217 25.58 6.76 10.15
CA LEU A 217 25.62 6.12 11.47
C LEU A 217 26.25 4.72 11.44
N GLY A 218 26.67 4.22 10.29
CA GLY A 218 27.19 2.85 10.15
C GLY A 218 26.13 1.76 10.36
N LEU A 219 24.85 2.12 10.44
CA LEU A 219 23.75 1.17 10.66
C LEU A 219 23.35 0.42 9.39
N TYR A 220 23.60 1.01 8.20
CA TYR A 220 23.14 0.48 6.92
C TYR A 220 23.54 -0.99 6.71
N ASP A 221 24.77 -1.37 7.08
CA ASP A 221 25.27 -2.73 6.83
C ASP A 221 24.61 -3.81 7.70
N ASN A 222 24.06 -3.44 8.86
CA ASN A 222 23.29 -4.32 9.74
C ASN A 222 21.76 -4.08 9.65
N THR A 223 21.27 -3.35 8.65
CA THR A 223 19.85 -3.01 8.55
C THR A 223 19.20 -3.67 7.33
N ILE A 224 18.08 -4.36 7.55
CA ILE A 224 17.12 -4.72 6.51
C ILE A 224 16.37 -3.44 6.14
N VAL A 225 16.46 -3.02 4.88
CA VAL A 225 15.74 -1.85 4.38
C VAL A 225 14.63 -2.34 3.46
N VAL A 226 13.39 -2.06 3.83
CA VAL A 226 12.20 -2.32 3.02
C VAL A 226 11.66 -0.98 2.55
N PHE A 227 11.42 -0.86 1.26
CA PHE A 227 10.60 0.21 0.69
C PHE A 227 9.39 -0.39 -0.01
N THR A 228 8.20 0.15 0.26
CA THR A 228 6.97 -0.23 -0.45
C THR A 228 5.98 0.92 -0.56
N THR A 229 4.87 0.68 -1.25
CA THR A 229 3.74 1.60 -1.39
C THR A 229 2.48 0.86 -0.97
N ASP A 230 1.48 1.53 -0.41
CA ASP A 230 0.28 0.85 0.08
C ASP A 230 -0.60 0.28 -1.03
N HIS A 231 -0.84 1.05 -2.09
CA HIS A 231 -1.60 0.61 -3.27
C HIS A 231 -1.29 1.49 -4.49
N GLY A 232 -2.08 1.31 -5.55
CA GLY A 232 -1.96 2.03 -6.81
C GLY A 232 -2.23 3.53 -6.72
N ILE A 233 -2.03 4.22 -7.85
CA ILE A 233 -2.07 5.70 -7.95
C ILE A 233 -3.49 6.28 -7.75
N PRO A 234 -3.63 7.56 -7.35
CA PRO A 234 -4.92 8.16 -7.05
C PRO A 234 -5.55 8.76 -8.31
N PHE A 235 -5.80 7.92 -9.30
CA PHE A 235 -6.38 8.31 -10.59
C PHE A 235 -7.57 7.40 -10.95
N PRO A 236 -8.44 7.83 -11.88
CA PRO A 236 -9.50 6.97 -12.41
C PRO A 236 -8.96 5.63 -12.90
N ARG A 237 -9.75 4.57 -12.75
CA ARG A 237 -9.37 3.16 -12.99
C ARG A 237 -8.17 2.63 -12.18
N ALA A 238 -7.65 3.36 -11.20
CA ALA A 238 -6.57 2.90 -10.33
C ALA A 238 -7.08 2.69 -8.89
N LYS A 239 -6.74 3.56 -7.93
CA LYS A 239 -7.23 3.52 -6.54
C LYS A 239 -8.73 3.21 -6.48
N SER A 240 -9.12 2.38 -5.51
CA SER A 240 -10.49 1.87 -5.32
C SER A 240 -10.96 0.83 -6.36
N THR A 241 -10.13 0.40 -7.32
CA THR A 241 -10.41 -0.71 -8.23
C THR A 241 -9.49 -1.89 -7.99
N LEU A 242 -9.91 -3.11 -8.35
CA LEU A 242 -9.04 -4.28 -8.28
C LEU A 242 -8.21 -4.49 -9.56
N PHE A 243 -8.15 -3.53 -10.48
CA PHE A 243 -7.21 -3.54 -11.60
C PHE A 243 -5.77 -3.45 -11.12
N ASP A 244 -4.80 -3.89 -11.92
CA ASP A 244 -3.38 -3.86 -11.57
C ASP A 244 -2.95 -2.43 -11.28
N SER A 245 -3.46 -1.43 -12.00
CA SER A 245 -3.28 0.00 -11.70
C SER A 245 -3.72 0.41 -10.29
N GLY A 246 -4.65 -0.31 -9.65
CA GLY A 246 -5.16 -0.06 -8.31
C GLY A 246 -4.47 -0.85 -7.20
N ILE A 247 -3.85 -1.99 -7.51
CA ILE A 247 -3.23 -2.89 -6.52
C ILE A 247 -1.75 -3.20 -6.75
N GLU A 248 -1.15 -2.79 -7.87
CA GLU A 248 0.30 -2.88 -8.08
C GLU A 248 1.03 -1.99 -7.09
N VAL A 249 2.13 -2.49 -6.52
CA VAL A 249 2.93 -1.74 -5.55
C VAL A 249 4.41 -1.86 -5.86
N ALA A 250 5.17 -0.84 -5.49
CA ALA A 250 6.61 -0.97 -5.43
C ALA A 250 6.99 -1.84 -4.22
N LEU A 251 8.01 -2.68 -4.37
CA LEU A 251 8.61 -3.43 -3.28
C LEU A 251 10.11 -3.63 -3.55
N LEU A 252 10.93 -2.99 -2.72
CA LEU A 252 12.37 -3.12 -2.72
C LEU A 252 12.79 -3.64 -1.35
N VAL A 253 13.57 -4.72 -1.32
CA VAL A 253 14.07 -5.29 -0.06
C VAL A 253 15.57 -5.49 -0.14
N ARG A 254 16.31 -4.81 0.75
CA ARG A 254 17.74 -4.93 0.91
C ARG A 254 18.05 -5.66 2.21
N LEU A 255 18.80 -6.75 2.13
CA LEU A 255 19.29 -7.48 3.30
C LEU A 255 20.70 -7.01 3.72
N PRO A 256 21.07 -7.12 5.01
CA PRO A 256 22.46 -7.06 5.48
C PRO A 256 23.41 -7.88 4.60
N GLY A 257 24.57 -7.32 4.28
CA GLY A 257 25.56 -7.97 3.43
C GLY A 257 25.20 -8.09 1.94
N SER A 258 24.12 -7.45 1.47
CA SER A 258 23.78 -7.41 0.04
C SER A 258 24.91 -6.78 -0.77
N THR A 259 25.42 -7.51 -1.77
CA THR A 259 26.39 -7.01 -2.75
C THR A 259 25.68 -6.64 -4.06
N PRO A 260 25.78 -5.37 -4.52
CA PRO A 260 25.23 -4.95 -5.81
C PRO A 260 25.97 -5.57 -7.02
N PRO A 261 25.33 -5.69 -8.20
CA PRO A 261 23.91 -5.44 -8.44
C PRO A 261 23.07 -6.62 -7.94
N ARG A 262 21.92 -6.31 -7.32
CA ARG A 262 20.94 -7.32 -6.92
C ARG A 262 19.96 -7.63 -8.07
N PRO A 263 19.47 -8.87 -8.17
CA PRO A 263 18.56 -9.25 -9.24
C PRO A 263 17.17 -8.61 -9.04
N ARG A 264 16.47 -8.41 -10.16
CA ARG A 264 15.01 -8.22 -10.14
C ARG A 264 14.33 -9.58 -9.96
N CYS A 265 13.23 -9.60 -9.23
CA CYS A 265 12.44 -10.79 -8.95
C CYS A 265 11.11 -10.73 -9.69
N PRO A 266 10.86 -11.61 -10.68
CA PRO A 266 9.59 -11.63 -11.41
C PRO A 266 8.48 -12.41 -10.68
N ASP A 267 8.79 -13.07 -9.56
CA ASP A 267 7.83 -13.90 -8.83
C ASP A 267 6.68 -13.05 -8.27
N LEU A 268 5.50 -13.67 -8.16
CA LEU A 268 4.32 -13.09 -7.53
C LEU A 268 4.53 -12.91 -6.02
N VAL A 269 4.28 -11.69 -5.53
CA VAL A 269 4.30 -11.35 -4.10
C VAL A 269 3.07 -10.53 -3.74
N SER A 270 2.52 -10.76 -2.55
CA SER A 270 1.42 -9.99 -1.98
C SER A 270 1.86 -9.30 -0.68
N HIS A 271 1.25 -8.17 -0.32
CA HIS A 271 1.55 -7.49 0.95
C HIS A 271 1.40 -8.37 2.19
N VAL A 272 0.50 -9.36 2.17
CA VAL A 272 0.38 -10.33 3.29
C VAL A 272 1.66 -11.13 3.52
N ASP A 273 2.55 -11.19 2.53
CA ASP A 273 3.79 -11.95 2.58
C ASP A 273 4.92 -11.22 3.32
N LEU A 274 4.79 -9.91 3.56
CA LEU A 274 5.88 -9.14 4.15
C LEU A 274 6.16 -9.55 5.59
N VAL A 275 5.12 -9.67 6.42
CA VAL A 275 5.24 -10.11 7.82
C VAL A 275 5.94 -11.47 7.95
N PRO A 276 5.47 -12.56 7.31
CA PRO A 276 6.15 -13.85 7.43
C PRO A 276 7.57 -13.80 6.87
N THR A 277 7.83 -13.01 5.83
CA THR A 277 9.18 -12.83 5.29
C THR A 277 10.13 -12.18 6.30
N LEU A 278 9.70 -11.10 6.96
CA LEU A 278 10.54 -10.41 7.94
C LEU A 278 10.79 -11.29 9.16
N LEU A 279 9.78 -12.02 9.64
CA LEU A 279 9.93 -12.98 10.73
C LEU A 279 10.93 -14.08 10.38
N ASP A 280 10.81 -14.68 9.19
CA ASP A 280 11.75 -15.70 8.71
C ASP A 280 13.19 -15.19 8.66
N VAL A 281 13.41 -14.00 8.05
CA VAL A 281 14.74 -13.42 7.90
C VAL A 281 15.42 -13.15 9.25
N VAL A 282 14.66 -12.77 10.29
CA VAL A 282 15.19 -12.54 11.64
C VAL A 282 15.19 -13.80 12.53
N GLY A 283 14.71 -14.94 11.99
CA GLY A 283 14.63 -16.22 12.70
C GLY A 283 13.55 -16.26 13.79
N ALA A 284 12.48 -15.48 13.64
CA ALA A 284 11.30 -15.50 14.50
C ALA A 284 10.24 -16.47 13.92
N PRO A 285 9.46 -17.17 14.77
CA PRO A 285 8.41 -18.07 14.31
C PRO A 285 7.25 -17.28 13.68
N VAL A 286 6.76 -17.76 12.53
CA VAL A 286 5.56 -17.24 11.89
C VAL A 286 4.30 -17.81 12.59
N PRO A 287 3.40 -16.97 13.14
CA PRO A 287 2.16 -17.44 13.74
C PRO A 287 1.24 -18.14 12.71
N VAL A 288 0.53 -19.18 13.15
CA VAL A 288 -0.42 -19.96 12.31
C VAL A 288 -1.52 -19.10 11.66
N ARG A 289 -1.84 -17.95 12.27
CA ARG A 289 -2.86 -17.02 11.74
C ARG A 289 -2.35 -16.17 10.58
N VAL A 290 -1.05 -16.06 10.35
CA VAL A 290 -0.51 -15.34 9.18
C VAL A 290 -0.89 -16.10 7.92
N GLN A 291 -1.43 -15.37 6.94
CA GLN A 291 -1.98 -15.92 5.68
C GLN A 291 -1.02 -15.69 4.49
N GLY A 292 0.04 -14.92 4.69
CA GLY A 292 1.09 -14.74 3.71
C GLY A 292 2.02 -15.95 3.60
N VAL A 293 2.83 -15.96 2.54
CA VAL A 293 3.87 -16.92 2.25
C VAL A 293 5.19 -16.16 2.18
N SER A 294 6.16 -16.55 3.01
CA SER A 294 7.46 -15.90 3.03
C SER A 294 8.17 -15.98 1.68
N PHE A 295 8.71 -14.85 1.22
CA PHE A 295 9.56 -14.74 0.04
C PHE A 295 11.05 -14.56 0.40
N ALA A 296 11.47 -14.98 1.60
CA ALA A 296 12.86 -14.85 2.05
C ALA A 296 13.86 -15.52 1.09
N ALA A 297 13.49 -16.65 0.47
CA ALA A 297 14.32 -17.34 -0.51
C ALA A 297 14.60 -16.49 -1.76
N GLN A 298 13.62 -15.71 -2.22
CA GLN A 298 13.76 -14.77 -3.33
C GLN A 298 14.71 -13.61 -2.99
N LEU A 299 14.92 -13.34 -1.70
CA LEU A 299 15.94 -12.41 -1.20
C LEU A 299 17.33 -13.04 -1.12
N GLY A 300 17.48 -14.32 -1.45
CA GLY A 300 18.70 -15.10 -1.26
C GLY A 300 18.90 -15.58 0.18
N HIS A 301 17.83 -15.60 0.99
CA HIS A 301 17.83 -16.13 2.36
C HIS A 301 17.16 -17.52 2.39
N GLY A 302 17.96 -18.57 2.55
CA GLY A 302 17.51 -19.97 2.47
C GLY A 302 17.49 -20.51 1.03
N GLU A 303 17.63 -21.83 0.87
CA GLU A 303 17.90 -22.47 -0.44
C GLU A 303 16.64 -22.95 -1.19
N THR A 304 15.47 -23.01 -0.54
CA THR A 304 14.23 -23.54 -1.13
C THR A 304 12.99 -22.82 -0.60
N GLY A 305 12.51 -21.80 -1.31
CA GLY A 305 11.26 -21.09 -0.96
C GLY A 305 10.12 -21.42 -1.90
N GLN A 306 8.89 -21.44 -1.36
CA GLN A 306 7.68 -21.53 -2.15
C GLN A 306 7.49 -20.25 -2.96
N ARG A 307 7.10 -20.41 -4.22
CA ARG A 307 6.71 -19.29 -5.09
C ARG A 307 5.19 -19.28 -5.19
N ARG A 308 4.58 -18.10 -5.14
CA ARG A 308 3.15 -17.95 -5.38
C ARG A 308 2.86 -18.19 -6.86
N GLU A 309 1.79 -18.91 -7.13
CA GLU A 309 1.19 -19.01 -8.46
C GLU A 309 0.05 -17.99 -8.65
N GLU A 310 -0.41 -17.42 -7.54
CA GLU A 310 -1.54 -16.49 -7.47
C GLU A 310 -1.49 -15.56 -6.25
N ILE A 311 -2.14 -14.41 -6.38
CA ILE A 311 -2.44 -13.46 -5.31
C ILE A 311 -3.94 -13.16 -5.29
N TYR A 312 -4.40 -12.68 -4.14
CA TYR A 312 -5.79 -12.32 -3.91
C TYR A 312 -5.89 -10.89 -3.43
N ALA A 313 -6.94 -10.20 -3.85
CA ALA A 313 -7.24 -8.84 -3.39
C ALA A 313 -8.75 -8.64 -3.22
N GLU A 314 -9.11 -7.71 -2.35
CA GLU A 314 -10.50 -7.42 -2.02
C GLU A 314 -10.75 -5.94 -1.74
N LYS A 315 -12.02 -5.57 -1.84
CA LYS A 315 -12.54 -4.30 -1.36
C LYS A 315 -13.92 -4.55 -0.79
N ASN A 316 -14.28 -3.82 0.26
CA ASN A 316 -15.59 -3.93 0.91
C ASN A 316 -16.20 -2.54 1.10
N TRP A 317 -15.52 -1.66 1.84
CA TRP A 317 -16.00 -0.29 2.11
C TRP A 317 -14.91 0.74 1.81
N HIS A 318 -15.27 1.86 1.18
CA HIS A 318 -14.39 3.03 1.06
C HIS A 318 -14.91 4.24 1.86
N GLY A 319 -16.22 4.46 1.85
CA GLY A 319 -16.87 5.60 2.50
C GLY A 319 -18.06 5.16 3.33
N LEU A 320 -18.62 6.06 4.16
CA LEU A 320 -19.75 5.77 5.06
C LEU A 320 -20.99 5.17 4.36
N ARG A 321 -21.13 5.37 3.05
CA ARG A 321 -22.23 4.86 2.23
C ARG A 321 -21.76 4.16 0.96
N GLN A 322 -20.47 3.85 0.87
CA GLN A 322 -19.86 3.24 -0.32
C GLN A 322 -19.49 1.79 -0.02
N TYR A 323 -20.51 0.94 0.04
CA TYR A 323 -20.36 -0.52 0.09
C TYR A 323 -20.11 -1.06 -1.32
N ASP A 324 -18.96 -1.65 -1.58
CA ASP A 324 -18.56 -2.10 -2.92
C ASP A 324 -17.75 -3.41 -2.80
N PRO A 325 -18.39 -4.52 -2.39
CA PRO A 325 -17.73 -5.81 -2.21
C PRO A 325 -17.30 -6.40 -3.55
N ILE A 326 -16.00 -6.40 -3.79
CA ILE A 326 -15.36 -7.02 -4.96
C ILE A 326 -14.20 -7.90 -4.50
N ARG A 327 -13.94 -8.97 -5.24
CA ARG A 327 -12.87 -9.96 -4.98
C ARG A 327 -12.10 -10.25 -6.26
N CYS A 328 -10.80 -10.50 -6.12
CA CYS A 328 -9.90 -10.76 -7.24
C CYS A 328 -8.98 -11.93 -6.93
N VAL A 329 -8.78 -12.81 -7.90
CA VAL A 329 -7.62 -13.70 -7.99
C VAL A 329 -6.80 -13.33 -9.22
N ARG A 330 -5.48 -13.24 -9.05
CA ARG A 330 -4.54 -12.85 -10.11
C ARG A 330 -3.37 -13.82 -10.15
N THR A 331 -3.16 -14.43 -11.30
CA THR A 331 -1.98 -15.26 -11.62
C THR A 331 -0.95 -14.44 -12.39
N ASN A 332 0.13 -15.06 -12.87
CA ASN A 332 1.08 -14.39 -13.76
C ASN A 332 0.46 -13.88 -15.07
N ARG A 333 -0.57 -14.57 -15.59
CA ARG A 333 -1.16 -14.27 -16.90
C ARG A 333 -2.61 -13.84 -16.83
N TYR A 334 -3.43 -14.54 -16.06
CA TYR A 334 -4.86 -14.26 -16.01
C TYR A 334 -5.29 -13.64 -14.70
N LYS A 335 -6.31 -12.80 -14.77
CA LYS A 335 -6.94 -12.17 -13.62
C LYS A 335 -8.44 -12.24 -13.71
N TYR A 336 -9.06 -12.57 -12.59
CA TYR A 336 -10.50 -12.77 -12.47
C TYR A 336 -11.04 -11.93 -11.32
N ILE A 337 -12.03 -11.09 -11.59
CA ILE A 337 -12.65 -10.18 -10.63
C ILE A 337 -14.16 -10.45 -10.59
N VAL A 338 -14.72 -10.50 -9.38
CA VAL A 338 -16.16 -10.66 -9.14
C VAL A 338 -16.69 -9.48 -8.35
N SER A 339 -17.79 -8.91 -8.84
CA SER A 339 -18.60 -7.91 -8.13
C SER A 339 -19.83 -8.55 -7.53
N TYR A 340 -20.00 -8.39 -6.22
CA TYR A 340 -21.13 -8.97 -5.47
C TYR A 340 -22.30 -8.01 -5.29
N GLU A 341 -22.16 -6.78 -5.80
CA GLU A 341 -23.21 -5.78 -5.85
C GLU A 341 -23.38 -5.28 -7.29
N GLU A 342 -24.63 -5.06 -7.69
CA GLU A 342 -24.95 -4.41 -8.96
C GLU A 342 -24.61 -2.92 -8.86
N ARG A 343 -23.57 -2.51 -9.60
CA ARG A 343 -23.07 -1.13 -9.60
C ARG A 343 -23.05 -0.61 -11.04
N PRO A 344 -24.03 0.23 -11.44
CA PRO A 344 -24.05 0.80 -12.79
C PRO A 344 -22.94 1.84 -13.03
N MET A 345 -22.20 2.26 -11.99
CA MET A 345 -21.02 3.12 -12.12
C MET A 345 -19.95 2.69 -11.12
N VAL A 346 -18.68 2.88 -11.46
CA VAL A 346 -17.55 2.70 -10.54
C VAL A 346 -17.54 3.86 -9.54
N PRO A 347 -17.73 3.62 -8.23
CA PRO A 347 -17.70 4.71 -7.25
C PRO A 347 -16.26 5.20 -7.09
N LEU A 348 -15.97 6.38 -7.66
CA LEU A 348 -14.71 7.05 -7.44
C LEU A 348 -14.64 7.57 -5.99
N PRO A 349 -13.50 7.38 -5.32
CA PRO A 349 -13.17 8.09 -4.08
C PRO A 349 -13.36 9.60 -4.25
N VAL A 350 -13.81 10.29 -3.20
CA VAL A 350 -14.12 11.73 -3.28
C VAL A 350 -12.91 12.55 -3.72
N ASP A 351 -11.71 12.21 -3.25
CA ASP A 351 -10.44 12.83 -3.60
C ASP A 351 -10.07 12.66 -5.08
N ILE A 352 -10.52 11.60 -5.72
CA ILE A 352 -10.38 11.39 -7.18
C ILE A 352 -11.52 12.07 -7.93
N ALA A 353 -12.76 11.92 -7.47
CA ALA A 353 -13.94 12.44 -8.17
C ALA A 353 -13.91 13.96 -8.38
N ILE A 354 -13.18 14.70 -7.53
CA ILE A 354 -13.00 16.16 -7.63
C ILE A 354 -11.68 16.57 -8.30
N SER A 355 -10.84 15.61 -8.76
CA SER A 355 -9.56 15.91 -9.38
C SER A 355 -9.73 16.41 -10.82
N PRO A 356 -8.75 17.17 -11.37
CA PRO A 356 -8.72 17.50 -12.79
C PRO A 356 -8.71 16.24 -13.69
N SER A 357 -8.08 15.15 -13.24
CA SER A 357 -8.01 13.89 -13.99
C SER A 357 -9.33 13.13 -14.07
N ALA A 358 -10.31 13.39 -13.18
CA ALA A 358 -11.64 12.81 -13.29
C ALA A 358 -12.51 13.51 -14.36
N ILE A 359 -12.17 14.75 -14.73
CA ILE A 359 -12.94 15.52 -15.71
C ILE A 359 -12.74 14.91 -17.11
N GLY A 360 -13.82 14.38 -17.67
CA GLY A 360 -13.82 13.80 -19.03
C GLY A 360 -13.43 12.33 -19.10
N VAL A 361 -13.24 11.65 -17.96
CA VAL A 361 -13.18 10.18 -17.92
C VAL A 361 -14.61 9.66 -17.83
N ASP A 362 -15.06 8.96 -18.88
CA ASP A 362 -16.38 8.33 -18.91
C ASP A 362 -16.35 6.99 -18.18
N ASP A 363 -16.56 7.03 -16.85
CA ASP A 363 -16.74 5.86 -16.00
C ASP A 363 -18.24 5.49 -15.82
N ALA A 364 -19.12 5.94 -16.73
CA ALA A 364 -20.57 5.72 -16.64
C ALA A 364 -21.02 4.33 -17.11
N ALA A 365 -20.10 3.51 -17.64
CA ALA A 365 -20.41 2.15 -18.03
C ALA A 365 -20.72 1.27 -16.78
N PRO A 366 -21.79 0.45 -16.82
CA PRO A 366 -22.06 -0.51 -15.77
C PRO A 366 -20.89 -1.46 -15.56
N ARG A 367 -20.49 -1.68 -14.30
CA ARG A 367 -19.47 -2.67 -13.98
C ARG A 367 -20.03 -4.06 -14.30
N SER A 368 -19.24 -4.87 -15.00
CA SER A 368 -19.60 -6.27 -15.23
C SER A 368 -19.58 -7.04 -13.89
N PRO A 369 -20.55 -7.94 -13.63
CA PRO A 369 -20.52 -8.76 -12.42
C PRO A 369 -19.30 -9.67 -12.33
N VAL A 370 -18.77 -10.06 -13.50
CA VAL A 370 -17.59 -10.90 -13.66
C VAL A 370 -16.69 -10.28 -14.71
N GLU A 371 -15.39 -10.19 -14.40
CA GLU A 371 -14.36 -9.68 -15.31
C GLU A 371 -13.20 -10.67 -15.38
N LEU A 372 -12.77 -11.01 -16.61
CA LEU A 372 -11.61 -11.86 -16.88
C LEU A 372 -10.65 -11.14 -17.83
N TYR A 373 -9.37 -11.08 -17.49
CA TYR A 373 -8.35 -10.42 -18.30
C TYR A 373 -7.16 -11.35 -18.57
N ASP A 374 -6.62 -11.28 -19.79
CA ASP A 374 -5.33 -11.85 -20.16
C ASP A 374 -4.28 -10.72 -20.08
N LEU A 375 -3.54 -10.66 -18.97
CA LEU A 375 -2.58 -9.61 -18.65
C LEU A 375 -1.36 -9.58 -19.59
N GLU A 376 -1.09 -10.66 -20.31
CA GLU A 376 -0.04 -10.70 -21.33
C GLU A 376 -0.47 -9.96 -22.60
N ALA A 377 -1.74 -10.15 -23.00
CA ALA A 377 -2.30 -9.51 -24.20
C ALA A 377 -2.89 -8.12 -23.93
N ASP A 378 -3.37 -7.87 -22.71
CA ASP A 378 -4.04 -6.65 -22.27
C ASP A 378 -3.58 -6.27 -20.84
N PRO A 379 -2.35 -5.76 -20.68
CA PRO A 379 -1.78 -5.41 -19.37
C PRO A 379 -2.46 -4.21 -18.68
N HIS A 380 -3.45 -3.59 -19.32
CA HIS A 380 -4.22 -2.46 -18.80
C HIS A 380 -5.69 -2.80 -18.55
N GLU A 381 -6.06 -4.08 -18.71
CA GLU A 381 -7.37 -4.62 -18.34
C GLU A 381 -8.52 -3.84 -19.00
N THR A 382 -8.35 -3.51 -20.27
CA THR A 382 -9.29 -2.73 -21.08
C THR A 382 -10.34 -3.58 -21.76
N ARG A 383 -10.11 -4.90 -21.89
CA ARG A 383 -10.98 -5.84 -22.59
C ARG A 383 -11.39 -6.99 -21.67
N ASN A 384 -12.62 -6.93 -21.16
CA ASN A 384 -13.20 -8.05 -20.42
C ASN A 384 -13.43 -9.27 -21.34
N LEU A 385 -12.91 -10.42 -20.93
CA LEU A 385 -12.98 -11.71 -21.64
C LEU A 385 -13.96 -12.71 -21.01
N ALA A 386 -14.64 -12.33 -19.93
CA ALA A 386 -15.58 -13.21 -19.23
C ALA A 386 -16.70 -13.70 -20.15
N GLY A 387 -17.08 -14.97 -20.02
CA GLY A 387 -18.10 -15.63 -20.83
C GLY A 387 -17.67 -16.01 -22.25
N GLN A 388 -16.40 -15.80 -22.64
CA GLN A 388 -15.90 -16.26 -23.93
C GLN A 388 -15.68 -17.78 -23.91
N GLU A 389 -16.29 -18.48 -24.87
CA GLU A 389 -16.23 -19.95 -24.99
C GLU A 389 -14.79 -20.50 -24.99
N ALA A 390 -13.87 -19.78 -25.64
CA ALA A 390 -12.45 -20.17 -25.71
C ALA A 390 -11.71 -20.11 -24.36
N LEU A 391 -12.26 -19.44 -23.35
CA LEU A 391 -11.65 -19.23 -22.04
C LEU A 391 -12.47 -19.81 -20.87
N VAL A 392 -13.50 -20.61 -21.17
CA VAL A 392 -14.42 -21.15 -20.15
C VAL A 392 -13.71 -21.96 -19.06
N GLU A 393 -12.70 -22.76 -19.41
CA GLU A 393 -11.95 -23.55 -18.43
C GLU A 393 -11.04 -22.67 -17.57
N THR A 394 -10.43 -21.62 -18.15
CA THR A 394 -9.63 -20.65 -17.40
C THR A 394 -10.49 -19.86 -16.43
N GLU A 395 -11.66 -19.39 -16.87
CA GLU A 395 -12.62 -18.67 -16.02
C GLU A 395 -13.07 -19.55 -14.85
N LYS A 396 -13.41 -20.80 -15.14
CA LYS A 396 -13.82 -21.78 -14.13
C LYS A 396 -12.72 -22.06 -13.10
N ASP A 397 -11.49 -22.33 -13.55
CA ASP A 397 -10.34 -22.56 -12.65
C ASP A 397 -10.10 -21.37 -11.71
N LEU A 398 -10.11 -20.15 -12.24
CA LEU A 398 -9.93 -18.94 -11.42
C LEU A 398 -11.10 -18.72 -10.47
N ALA A 399 -12.34 -18.98 -10.89
CA ALA A 399 -13.50 -18.91 -10.01
C ALA A 399 -13.41 -19.93 -8.86
N GLU A 400 -12.94 -21.15 -9.12
CA GLU A 400 -12.74 -22.19 -8.11
C GLU A 400 -11.62 -21.81 -7.11
N ARG A 401 -10.50 -21.26 -7.59
CA ARG A 401 -9.42 -20.73 -6.74
C ARG A 401 -9.90 -19.61 -5.84
N LEU A 402 -10.61 -18.64 -6.42
CA LEU A 402 -11.19 -17.51 -5.66
C LEU A 402 -12.14 -18.01 -4.58
N ALA A 403 -13.04 -18.93 -4.92
CA ALA A 403 -13.96 -19.52 -3.95
C ALA A 403 -13.20 -20.30 -2.86
N SER A 404 -12.19 -21.09 -3.21
CA SER A 404 -11.36 -21.83 -2.26
C SER A 404 -10.67 -20.89 -1.27
N TRP A 405 -10.09 -19.79 -1.76
CA TRP A 405 -9.50 -18.76 -0.91
C TRP A 405 -10.53 -18.14 0.03
N GLN A 406 -11.70 -17.70 -0.48
CA GLN A 406 -12.76 -17.14 0.36
C GLN A 406 -13.20 -18.08 1.49
N HIS A 407 -13.38 -19.37 1.18
CA HIS A 407 -13.74 -20.36 2.21
C HIS A 407 -12.58 -20.60 3.19
N GLY A 408 -11.35 -20.71 2.69
CA GLY A 408 -10.15 -20.95 3.49
C GLY A 408 -9.82 -19.81 4.45
N THR A 409 -10.13 -18.57 4.07
CA THR A 409 -9.93 -17.38 4.89
C THR A 409 -11.18 -16.93 5.66
N GLN A 410 -12.28 -17.68 5.54
CA GLN A 410 -13.57 -17.39 6.20
C GLN A 410 -14.11 -16.00 5.84
N ASP A 411 -14.11 -15.67 4.55
CA ASP A 411 -14.62 -14.39 4.04
C ASP A 411 -16.09 -14.18 4.49
N PRO A 412 -16.39 -13.14 5.29
CA PRO A 412 -17.73 -12.89 5.81
C PRO A 412 -18.77 -12.63 4.70
N LEU A 413 -18.34 -12.30 3.48
CA LEU A 413 -19.22 -12.14 2.33
C LEU A 413 -19.97 -13.43 1.97
N LEU A 414 -19.40 -14.61 2.33
CA LEU A 414 -20.06 -15.92 2.19
C LEU A 414 -21.31 -16.06 3.08
N HIS A 415 -21.46 -15.19 4.08
CA HIS A 415 -22.55 -15.19 5.04
C HIS A 415 -23.52 -14.01 4.86
N GLY A 416 -23.36 -13.23 3.79
CA GLY A 416 -24.22 -12.10 3.44
C GLY A 416 -23.51 -10.75 3.55
N LEU A 417 -24.30 -9.70 3.73
CA LEU A 417 -23.81 -8.32 3.75
C LEU A 417 -22.85 -8.09 4.92
N ILE A 418 -21.71 -7.46 4.63
CA ILE A 418 -20.73 -7.04 5.64
C ILE A 418 -21.21 -5.73 6.25
N PRO A 419 -21.57 -5.68 7.55
CA PRO A 419 -22.07 -4.47 8.18
C PRO A 419 -21.04 -3.33 8.13
N ALA A 420 -21.52 -2.09 7.99
CA ALA A 420 -20.67 -0.92 8.14
C ALA A 420 -20.06 -0.88 9.56
N ALA A 421 -18.88 -0.28 9.67
CA ALA A 421 -18.23 -0.05 10.96
C ALA A 421 -19.19 0.64 11.94
N ARG A 422 -19.32 0.07 13.15
CA ARG A 422 -20.03 0.74 14.24
C ARG A 422 -19.15 1.87 14.72
N ARG A 423 -19.57 3.13 14.52
CA ARG A 423 -18.98 4.25 15.25
C ARG A 423 -19.20 3.97 16.74
N ALA A 424 -18.15 3.60 17.46
CA ALA A 424 -18.19 3.65 18.91
C ALA A 424 -18.60 5.09 19.27
N ALA A 425 -19.59 5.24 20.16
CA ALA A 425 -19.86 6.53 20.78
C ALA A 425 -18.58 6.91 21.52
N SER A 426 -17.71 7.69 20.87
CA SER A 426 -16.45 8.10 21.45
C SER A 426 -16.79 8.84 22.75
N ASN A 427 -16.39 8.27 23.89
CA ASN A 427 -16.17 9.03 25.11
C ASN A 427 -15.03 10.01 24.81
N ARG A 428 -15.32 11.08 24.05
CA ARG A 428 -14.43 12.22 23.94
C ARG A 428 -14.50 12.91 25.28
N GLY A 429 -13.55 12.58 26.15
CA GLY A 429 -13.08 13.54 27.13
C GLY A 429 -12.83 14.86 26.42
N ALA A 430 -13.37 15.94 26.98
CA ALA A 430 -13.43 17.26 26.38
C ALA A 430 -12.06 17.72 25.85
N HIS A 431 -11.88 17.67 24.52
CA HIS A 431 -10.95 18.57 23.85
C HIS A 431 -11.66 19.92 23.65
N PRO A 432 -11.06 21.05 24.03
CA PRO A 432 -11.71 22.35 23.91
C PRO A 432 -11.93 22.71 22.43
N ASN A 433 -13.21 22.85 22.08
CA ASN A 433 -13.80 23.56 20.94
C ASN A 433 -12.97 23.69 19.66
N ARG A 434 -13.24 22.81 18.69
CA ARG A 434 -13.17 23.13 17.25
C ARG A 434 -14.58 23.15 16.67
N THR A 435 -15.32 24.22 16.97
CA THR A 435 -16.54 24.62 16.28
C THR A 435 -16.78 26.11 16.51
N GLU A 436 -16.16 26.93 15.68
CA GLU A 436 -16.78 28.15 15.15
C GLU A 436 -16.87 27.87 13.64
N VAL A 437 -17.96 27.25 13.20
CA VAL A 437 -19.05 27.91 12.48
C VAL A 437 -18.51 28.85 11.39
N ILE A 438 -18.19 28.28 10.23
CA ILE A 438 -18.20 29.03 8.98
C ILE A 438 -19.67 29.00 8.51
N GLU A 439 -20.39 30.11 8.73
CA GLU A 439 -21.71 30.30 8.11
C GLU A 439 -21.56 30.47 6.60
N PRO A 440 -22.36 29.76 5.77
CA PRO A 440 -22.41 30.00 4.34
C PRO A 440 -23.37 31.15 4.04
N GLN A 441 -22.87 32.38 4.05
CA GLN A 441 -23.56 33.50 3.41
C GLN A 441 -22.96 33.67 2.02
N PHE A 442 -23.72 33.29 0.98
CA PHE A 442 -23.82 33.94 -0.34
C PHE A 442 -24.53 32.96 -1.28
N VAL A 443 -25.84 33.15 -1.47
CA VAL A 443 -26.56 33.24 -2.77
C VAL A 443 -28.03 33.47 -2.40
N GLN A 444 -28.47 34.73 -2.45
CA GLN A 444 -29.86 35.02 -2.80
C GLN A 444 -29.89 36.03 -3.93
N ARG A 445 -30.62 35.63 -4.97
CA ARG A 445 -30.93 36.38 -6.16
C ARG A 445 -31.90 37.52 -5.81
N SER A 446 -31.66 38.69 -6.39
CA SER A 446 -32.68 39.58 -6.95
C SER A 446 -32.01 40.46 -7.99
#